data_AF-A0ABC9YUS6-F1
#
_entry.id   AF-A0ABC9YUS6-F1
#
_cell.length_a   1.000
_cell.length_b   1.000
_cell.length_c   1.000
_cell.angle_alpha   90.00
_cell.angle_beta   90.00
_cell.angle_gamma   90.00
#
_symmetry.space_group_name_H-M   'P 1'
#
loop_
_entity.id
_entity.type
_entity.pdbx_description
1 polymer ?
#
loop_
_entity_poly.entity_id
_entity_poly.type
_entity_poly.pdbx_seq_one_letter_code
_entity_poly.pdbx_strand_id
1 'polypeptide(L)'
;MVVLSNASPDGIPANQAIIRWALEHYLGVVDRDPEPLPFDPARAPELFGVYDIDAMTMTCYADGPQLYLECKVKPEIRAAGGAEIPQDHPPFPFGLLPGDGDEYVITAGSFQGQRGFFSRDDHGEITAIDLAGRVFTRVP
;
A
#
# COMPACT_ATOMS: atom_id res chain seq x y z
N MET A 1 -17.54 -17.28 0.97
CA MET A 1 -16.36 -18.06 0.50
C MET A 1 -15.18 -17.69 1.37
N VAL A 2 -14.33 -18.64 1.74
CA VAL A 2 -13.10 -18.38 2.49
C VAL A 2 -11.95 -19.06 1.73
N VAL A 3 -10.87 -18.33 1.51
CA VAL A 3 -9.63 -18.84 0.91
C VAL A 3 -8.52 -18.64 1.94
N LEU A 4 -7.71 -19.67 2.14
CA LEU A 4 -6.58 -19.64 3.07
C LEU A 4 -5.32 -20.04 2.29
N SER A 5 -4.24 -19.29 2.46
CA SER A 5 -2.93 -19.60 1.89
C SER A 5 -1.85 -19.36 2.94
N ASN A 6 -0.84 -20.23 2.95
CA ASN A 6 0.39 -20.07 3.73
C ASN A 6 1.60 -19.73 2.83
N ALA A 7 1.36 -19.39 1.56
CA ALA A 7 2.40 -19.03 0.62
C ALA A 7 2.60 -17.51 0.56
N SER A 8 3.87 -17.09 0.55
CA SER A 8 4.32 -15.71 0.29
C SER A 8 5.35 -15.75 -0.83
N PRO A 9 5.32 -14.82 -1.79
CA PRO A 9 4.46 -13.63 -1.87
C PRO A 9 3.08 -13.86 -2.51
N ASP A 10 2.82 -15.04 -3.05
CA ASP A 10 1.69 -15.27 -3.98
C ASP A 10 0.32 -15.49 -3.32
N GLY A 11 0.25 -15.52 -1.98
CA GLY A 11 -1.00 -15.74 -1.26
C GLY A 11 -2.07 -14.68 -1.53
N ILE A 12 -1.68 -13.39 -1.57
CA ILE A 12 -2.61 -12.28 -1.84
C ILE A 12 -3.11 -12.33 -3.29
N PRO A 13 -2.24 -12.42 -4.33
CA PRO A 13 -2.69 -12.57 -5.71
C PRO A 13 -3.62 -13.77 -5.93
N ALA A 14 -3.30 -14.93 -5.34
CA ALA A 14 -4.13 -16.13 -5.47
C ALA A 14 -5.52 -15.93 -4.84
N ASN A 15 -5.59 -15.35 -3.64
CA ASN A 15 -6.85 -15.04 -2.98
C ASN A 15 -7.72 -14.08 -3.83
N GLN A 16 -7.14 -12.99 -4.33
CA GLN A 16 -7.84 -12.04 -5.18
C GLN A 16 -8.37 -12.69 -6.47
N ALA A 17 -7.55 -13.50 -7.14
CA ALA A 17 -7.96 -14.19 -8.37
C ALA A 17 -9.14 -15.14 -8.13
N ILE A 18 -9.12 -15.91 -7.03
CA ILE A 18 -10.20 -16.82 -6.68
C ILE A 18 -11.49 -16.05 -6.34
N ILE A 19 -11.39 -14.94 -5.60
CA ILE A 19 -12.54 -14.08 -5.27
C ILE A 19 -13.14 -13.49 -6.54
N ARG A 20 -12.34 -12.87 -7.41
CA ARG A 20 -12.81 -12.29 -8.67
C ARG A 20 -13.52 -13.33 -9.54
N TRP A 21 -12.89 -14.49 -9.70
CA TRP A 21 -13.50 -15.60 -10.45
C TRP A 21 -14.84 -16.04 -9.85
N ALA A 22 -14.93 -16.16 -8.52
CA ALA A 22 -16.17 -16.57 -7.86
C ALA A 22 -17.28 -15.52 -7.98
N LEU A 23 -16.95 -14.23 -7.83
CA LEU A 23 -17.88 -13.12 -8.01
C LEU A 23 -18.43 -13.09 -9.44
N GLU A 24 -17.57 -13.25 -10.44
CA GLU A 24 -17.96 -13.27 -11.84
C GLU A 24 -18.84 -14.50 -12.14
N HIS A 25 -18.38 -15.69 -11.75
CA HIS A 25 -19.04 -16.94 -12.13
C HIS A 25 -20.38 -17.17 -11.44
N TYR A 26 -20.49 -16.83 -10.15
CA TYR A 26 -21.69 -17.13 -9.36
C TYR A 26 -22.62 -15.93 -9.20
N LEU A 27 -22.11 -14.69 -9.28
CA LEU A 27 -22.92 -13.48 -9.07
C LEU A 27 -22.98 -12.57 -10.30
N GLY A 28 -22.21 -12.86 -11.37
CA GLY A 28 -22.11 -11.98 -12.54
C GLY A 28 -21.44 -10.64 -12.24
N VAL A 29 -20.74 -10.52 -11.11
CA VAL A 29 -20.10 -9.29 -10.66
C VAL A 29 -18.63 -9.30 -11.12
N VAL A 30 -18.27 -8.33 -11.95
CA VAL A 30 -16.89 -8.13 -12.40
C VAL A 30 -16.19 -7.18 -11.44
N ASP A 31 -15.30 -7.72 -10.62
CA ASP A 31 -14.45 -6.96 -9.69
C ASP A 31 -13.07 -6.71 -10.33
N ARG A 32 -12.73 -5.43 -10.54
CA ARG A 32 -11.51 -4.97 -11.20
C ARG A 32 -10.81 -3.95 -10.33
N ASP A 33 -9.48 -3.98 -10.35
CA ASP A 33 -8.70 -2.92 -9.74
C ASP A 33 -9.05 -1.57 -10.39
N PRO A 34 -9.23 -0.50 -9.60
CA PRO A 34 -9.43 0.83 -10.15
C PRO A 34 -8.17 1.29 -10.88
N GLU A 35 -8.35 1.96 -12.02
CA GLU A 35 -7.24 2.45 -12.82
C GLU A 35 -6.67 3.73 -12.17
N PRO A 36 -5.36 3.77 -11.84
CA PRO A 36 -4.75 4.97 -11.30
C PRO A 36 -4.64 6.08 -12.35
N LEU A 37 -4.73 7.33 -11.89
CA LEU A 37 -4.46 8.49 -12.73
C LEU A 37 -2.97 8.88 -12.68
N PRO A 38 -2.42 9.46 -13.75
CA PRO A 38 -1.15 10.18 -13.66
C PRO A 38 -1.23 11.22 -12.54
N PHE A 39 -0.21 11.26 -11.68
CA PHE A 39 -0.20 12.23 -10.59
C PHE A 39 0.15 13.63 -11.11
N ASP A 40 -0.38 14.65 -10.43
CA ASP A 40 0.03 16.03 -10.66
C ASP A 40 1.39 16.28 -9.97
N PRO A 41 2.48 16.55 -10.71
CA PRO A 41 3.80 16.75 -10.12
C PRO A 41 3.88 17.99 -9.24
N ALA A 42 2.95 18.94 -9.35
CA ALA A 42 2.87 20.08 -8.44
C ALA A 42 2.27 19.70 -7.07
N ARG A 43 1.43 18.66 -7.02
CA ARG A 43 0.74 18.23 -5.80
C ARG A 43 1.39 17.03 -5.14
N ALA A 44 1.90 16.06 -5.90
CA ALA A 44 2.50 14.85 -5.37
C ALA A 44 3.57 15.04 -4.27
N PRO A 45 4.39 16.13 -4.29
CA PRO A 45 5.33 16.39 -3.20
C PRO A 45 4.70 16.49 -1.81
N GLU A 46 3.41 16.81 -1.69
CA GLU A 46 2.69 16.83 -0.41
C GLU A 46 2.66 15.46 0.28
N LEU A 47 2.66 14.39 -0.53
CA LEU A 47 2.61 13.01 -0.06
C LEU A 47 3.98 12.50 0.40
N PHE A 48 5.06 13.16 -0.04
CA PHE A 48 6.41 12.66 0.16
C PHE A 48 6.85 12.86 1.61
N GLY A 49 7.71 11.94 2.03
CA GLY A 49 8.29 11.94 3.37
C GLY A 49 8.25 10.57 4.01
N VAL A 50 8.47 10.59 5.31
CA VAL A 50 8.57 9.40 6.14
C VAL A 50 7.35 9.31 7.03
N TYR A 51 6.82 8.11 7.15
CA TYR A 51 5.72 7.74 8.01
C TYR A 51 6.17 6.55 8.86
N ASP A 52 5.65 6.39 10.07
CA ASP A 52 6.05 5.28 10.91
C ASP A 52 4.94 4.71 11.79
N ILE A 53 5.22 3.50 12.25
CA ILE A 53 4.59 2.82 13.38
C ILE A 53 5.71 2.31 14.28
N ASP A 54 5.37 1.76 15.44
CA ASP A 54 6.35 1.25 16.41
C ASP A 54 7.40 0.31 15.79
N ALA A 55 6.99 -0.52 14.82
CA ALA A 55 7.85 -1.57 14.26
C ALA A 55 8.48 -1.24 12.89
N MET A 56 7.91 -0.31 12.13
CA MET A 56 8.24 -0.12 10.71
C MET A 56 8.24 1.35 10.32
N THR A 57 9.05 1.67 9.32
CA THR A 57 9.10 2.97 8.66
C THR A 57 8.62 2.79 7.22
N MET A 58 7.78 3.70 6.75
CA MET A 58 7.34 3.79 5.37
C MET A 58 7.78 5.11 4.75
N THR A 59 8.46 5.05 3.62
CA THR A 59 8.90 6.22 2.86
C THR A 59 8.09 6.34 1.58
N CYS A 60 7.45 7.49 1.37
CA CYS A 60 6.76 7.82 0.13
C CYS A 60 7.61 8.77 -0.71
N TYR A 61 7.86 8.43 -1.96
CA TYR A 61 8.67 9.23 -2.89
C TYR A 61 8.29 8.98 -4.35
N ALA A 62 8.86 9.77 -5.26
CA ALA A 62 8.77 9.56 -6.70
C ALA A 62 10.14 9.25 -7.32
N ASP A 63 10.17 8.40 -8.32
CA ASP A 63 11.29 8.26 -9.26
C ASP A 63 10.73 8.43 -10.69
N GLY A 64 11.07 9.56 -11.30
CA GLY A 64 10.47 9.99 -12.57
C GLY A 64 8.93 10.14 -12.47
N PRO A 65 8.16 9.52 -13.38
CA PRO A 65 6.69 9.58 -13.36
C PRO A 65 6.05 8.52 -12.46
N GLN A 66 6.83 7.78 -11.65
CA GLN A 66 6.33 6.67 -10.83
C GLN A 66 6.45 7.00 -9.34
N LEU A 67 5.37 6.78 -8.59
CA LEU A 67 5.36 6.89 -7.13
C LEU A 67 5.71 5.54 -6.49
N TYR A 68 6.39 5.59 -5.34
CA TYR A 68 6.83 4.42 -4.59
C TYR A 68 6.53 4.54 -3.10
N LEU A 69 6.12 3.41 -2.51
CA LEU A 69 6.08 3.19 -1.06
C LEU A 69 7.16 2.18 -0.69
N GLU A 70 8.14 2.60 0.10
CA GLU A 70 9.15 1.71 0.67
C GLU A 70 8.84 1.46 2.14
N CYS A 71 8.49 0.22 2.50
CA CYS A 71 8.19 -0.16 3.87
C CYS A 71 9.32 -1.06 4.41
N LYS A 72 9.96 -0.63 5.50
CA LYS A 72 11.08 -1.32 6.13
C LYS A 72 10.84 -1.54 7.62
N VAL A 73 11.28 -2.68 8.13
CA VAL A 73 11.34 -2.90 9.59
C VAL A 73 12.44 -2.01 10.18
N LYS A 74 12.12 -1.32 11.28
CA LYS A 74 13.07 -0.43 11.96
C LYS A 74 14.34 -1.20 12.40
N PRO A 75 15.55 -0.63 12.23
CA PRO A 75 16.81 -1.33 12.53
C PRO A 75 16.91 -1.84 13.97
N GLU A 76 16.41 -1.09 14.94
CA GLU A 76 16.37 -1.46 16.36
C GLU A 76 15.50 -2.70 16.62
N ILE A 77 14.41 -2.86 15.86
CA ILE A 77 13.55 -4.05 15.92
C ILE A 77 14.28 -5.24 15.31
N ARG A 78 15.01 -5.01 14.20
CA ARG A 78 15.85 -6.06 13.59
C ARG A 78 16.97 -6.52 14.53
N ALA A 79 17.60 -5.59 15.24
CA ALA A 79 18.70 -5.88 16.16
C ALA A 79 18.25 -6.56 17.46
N ALA A 80 17.04 -6.27 17.94
CA ALA A 80 16.46 -6.89 19.13
C ALA A 80 15.89 -8.30 18.90
N GLY A 81 15.71 -8.72 17.64
CA GLY A 81 15.06 -9.98 17.29
C GLY A 81 15.96 -11.21 17.39
N GLY A 82 15.45 -12.28 18.01
CA GLY A 82 16.05 -13.63 18.00
C GLY A 82 15.36 -14.64 17.05
N ALA A 83 14.23 -14.29 16.42
CA ALA A 83 13.43 -15.14 15.53
C ALA A 83 13.13 -14.43 14.18
N GLU A 84 12.63 -15.17 13.19
CA GLU A 84 12.34 -14.74 11.80
C GLU A 84 11.61 -13.38 11.72
N ILE A 85 12.38 -12.31 11.56
CA ILE A 85 11.85 -11.00 11.21
C ILE A 85 11.45 -11.03 9.74
N PRO A 86 10.24 -10.57 9.36
CA PRO A 86 9.84 -10.48 7.97
C PRO A 86 10.90 -9.78 7.11
N GLN A 87 11.15 -10.35 5.94
CA GLN A 87 12.04 -9.72 4.97
C GLN A 87 11.48 -8.36 4.56
N ASP A 88 12.35 -7.37 4.38
CA ASP A 88 11.94 -6.12 3.73
C ASP A 88 11.53 -6.43 2.29
N HIS A 89 10.43 -5.83 1.85
CA HIS A 89 10.00 -5.93 0.47
C HIS A 89 10.72 -4.87 -0.38
N PRO A 90 10.94 -5.12 -1.68
CA PRO A 90 11.27 -4.05 -2.61
C PRO A 90 10.21 -2.93 -2.55
N PRO A 91 10.57 -1.68 -2.86
CA PRO A 91 9.60 -0.58 -2.93
C PRO A 91 8.42 -0.91 -3.86
N PHE A 92 7.23 -0.57 -3.40
CA PHE A 92 5.99 -0.84 -4.12
C PHE A 92 5.66 0.34 -5.03
N PRO A 93 5.61 0.16 -6.36
CA PRO A 93 5.05 1.18 -7.22
C PRO A 93 3.54 1.29 -6.96
N PHE A 94 3.05 2.51 -6.86
CA PHE A 94 1.63 2.79 -6.65
C PHE A 94 1.15 3.94 -7.53
N GLY A 95 -0.16 4.04 -7.67
CA GLY A 95 -0.81 5.15 -8.37
C GLY A 95 -1.98 5.71 -7.57
N LEU A 96 -2.25 7.00 -7.74
CA LEU A 96 -3.36 7.69 -7.08
C LEU A 96 -4.67 7.36 -7.80
N LEU A 97 -5.72 7.12 -7.01
CA LEU A 97 -7.04 6.85 -7.53
C LEU A 97 -7.85 8.15 -7.71
N PRO A 98 -8.75 8.19 -8.70
CA PRO A 98 -9.64 9.34 -8.87
C PRO A 98 -10.57 9.52 -7.67
N GLY A 99 -10.85 10.77 -7.32
CA GLY A 99 -11.75 11.14 -6.23
C GLY A 99 -11.09 12.11 -5.25
N ASP A 100 -11.82 12.43 -4.18
CA ASP A 100 -11.39 13.42 -3.18
C ASP A 100 -10.72 12.79 -1.93
N GLY A 101 -10.61 11.45 -1.89
CA GLY A 101 -10.24 10.69 -0.69
C GLY A 101 -8.75 10.36 -0.53
N ASP A 102 -7.86 10.99 -1.32
CA ASP A 102 -6.42 10.66 -1.40
C ASP A 102 -6.15 9.14 -1.42
N GLU A 103 -6.98 8.41 -2.15
CA GLU A 103 -6.87 6.96 -2.25
C GLU A 103 -5.78 6.56 -3.24
N TYR A 104 -5.19 5.39 -3.03
CA TYR A 104 -4.19 4.84 -3.93
C TYR A 104 -4.33 3.33 -4.09
N VAL A 105 -3.67 2.80 -5.12
CA VAL A 105 -3.54 1.36 -5.37
C VAL A 105 -2.09 1.01 -5.69
N ILE A 106 -1.59 -0.10 -5.13
CA ILE A 106 -0.28 -0.66 -5.48
C ILE A 106 -0.40 -1.38 -6.82
N THR A 107 0.46 -1.02 -7.77
CA THR A 107 0.34 -1.46 -9.17
C THR A 107 1.21 -2.67 -9.50
N ALA A 108 2.23 -2.97 -8.69
CA ALA A 108 3.06 -4.16 -8.85
C ALA A 108 3.71 -4.63 -7.53
N GLY A 109 4.24 -5.85 -7.53
CA GLY A 109 4.93 -6.46 -6.39
C GLY A 109 3.99 -7.26 -5.47
N SER A 110 4.48 -7.60 -4.28
CA SER A 110 3.80 -8.52 -3.35
C SER A 110 2.47 -7.98 -2.78
N PHE A 111 2.21 -6.68 -2.95
CA PHE A 111 0.97 -6.03 -2.53
C PHE A 111 0.16 -5.51 -3.73
N GLN A 112 0.39 -6.00 -4.95
CA GLN A 112 -0.38 -5.58 -6.12
C GLN A 112 -1.90 -5.68 -5.88
N GLY A 113 -2.62 -4.64 -6.28
CA GLY A 113 -4.07 -4.50 -6.06
C GLY A 113 -4.45 -4.07 -4.63
N GLN A 114 -3.50 -4.00 -3.69
CA GLN A 114 -3.76 -3.46 -2.37
C GLN A 114 -4.07 -1.97 -2.47
N ARG A 115 -5.19 -1.57 -1.85
CA ARG A 115 -5.59 -0.17 -1.71
C ARG A 115 -5.19 0.37 -0.36
N GLY A 116 -5.00 1.68 -0.30
CA GLY A 116 -4.84 2.47 0.91
C GLY A 116 -5.28 3.91 0.64
N PHE A 117 -5.09 4.75 1.63
CA PHE A 117 -5.43 6.18 1.55
C PHE A 117 -4.49 7.00 2.43
N PHE A 118 -4.34 8.28 2.09
CA PHE A 118 -3.72 9.24 2.99
C PHE A 118 -4.78 9.88 3.89
N SER A 119 -4.40 10.18 5.12
CA SER A 119 -5.24 10.94 6.05
C SER A 119 -4.74 12.37 6.12
N ARG A 120 -5.68 13.31 6.22
CA ARG A 120 -5.42 14.74 6.42
C ARG A 120 -6.00 15.23 7.74
N ASP A 121 -5.39 16.28 8.30
CA ASP A 121 -5.99 17.03 9.39
C ASP A 121 -7.00 18.08 8.89
N ASP A 122 -7.56 18.86 9.84
CA ASP A 122 -8.52 19.94 9.56
C ASP A 122 -7.94 21.10 8.74
N HIS A 123 -6.61 21.17 8.60
CA HIS A 123 -5.90 22.15 7.78
C HIS A 123 -5.58 21.63 6.37
N GLY A 124 -5.87 20.35 6.09
CA GLY A 124 -5.59 19.70 4.81
C GLY A 124 -4.16 19.17 4.69
N GLU A 125 -3.40 19.13 5.79
CA GLU A 125 -2.05 18.61 5.80
C GLU A 125 -2.07 17.08 5.93
N ILE A 126 -1.20 16.39 5.18
CA ILE A 126 -1.07 14.93 5.27
C ILE A 126 -0.53 14.58 6.66
N THR A 127 -1.24 13.72 7.39
CA THR A 127 -0.86 13.28 8.74
C THR A 127 -0.56 11.80 8.83
N ALA A 128 -1.09 10.98 7.92
CA ALA A 128 -0.87 9.55 7.93
C ALA A 128 -1.15 8.90 6.58
N ILE A 129 -0.78 7.64 6.47
CA ILE A 129 -1.04 6.78 5.32
C ILE A 129 -1.42 5.38 5.82
N ASP A 130 -2.51 4.83 5.28
CA ASP A 130 -2.92 3.45 5.50
C ASP A 130 -2.22 2.51 4.52
N LEU A 131 -1.74 1.36 5.00
CA LEU A 131 -1.35 0.22 4.18
C LEU A 131 -1.92 -1.07 4.78
N ALA A 132 -2.91 -1.66 4.09
CA ALA A 132 -3.57 -2.90 4.49
C ALA A 132 -4.17 -2.86 5.91
N GLY A 133 -4.77 -1.74 6.29
CA GLY A 133 -5.40 -1.54 7.61
C GLY A 133 -4.43 -1.15 8.72
N ARG A 134 -3.17 -0.85 8.41
CA ARG A 134 -2.20 -0.28 9.34
C ARG A 134 -1.93 1.17 8.97
N VAL A 135 -2.16 2.06 9.92
CA VAL A 135 -1.95 3.50 9.75
C VAL A 135 -0.55 3.88 10.22
N PHE A 136 0.26 4.42 9.32
CA PHE A 136 1.58 4.98 9.60
C PHE A 136 1.46 6.50 9.75
N THR A 137 1.92 7.03 10.87
CA THR A 137 1.84 8.48 11.17
C THR A 137 2.99 9.21 10.51
N ARG A 138 2.74 10.40 9.97
CA ARG A 138 3.77 11.23 9.35
C ARG A 138 4.79 11.66 10.39
N VAL A 139 6.06 11.47 10.06
CA VAL A 139 7.18 11.95 10.86
C VAL A 139 7.46 13.42 10.49
N PRO A 140 7.65 14.31 11.49
CA PRO A 140 8.01 15.70 11.27
C PRO A 140 9.31 15.93 10.48
#